data_AF-A0AAE7J2F4-F1
#
_entry.id   AF-A0AAE7J2F4-F1
#
_cell.length_a   1.000
_cell.length_b   1.000
_cell.length_c   1.000
_cell.angle_alpha   90.00
_cell.angle_beta   90.00
_cell.angle_gamma   90.00
#
_symmetry.space_group_name_H-M   'P 1'
#
loop_
_entity.id
_entity.type
_entity.pdbx_description
1 polymer ?
#
loop_
_entity_poly.entity_id
_entity_poly.type
_entity_poly.pdbx_seq_one_letter_code
_entity_poly.pdbx_strand_id
1 'polypeptide(L)'
;MATLTIRNLDERTKAQLRVQAARHGRSMEEEARTILRTAIESSQAEVQVERLGSRIHAHFAELGGVELDLLERSSAPAAAEFEPR
;
A
#
# COMPACT_ATOMS: atom_id res chain seq x y z
N MET A 1 -14.29 -25.85 0.19
CA MET A 1 -13.14 -25.81 1.11
C MET A 1 -11.88 -26.01 0.29
N ALA A 2 -10.97 -25.05 0.30
CA ALA A 2 -9.65 -25.22 -0.29
C ALA A 2 -8.67 -25.51 0.84
N THR A 3 -7.86 -26.56 0.69
CA THR A 3 -6.85 -26.95 1.69
C THR A 3 -5.48 -26.52 1.17
N LEU A 4 -4.77 -25.73 1.98
CA LEU A 4 -3.39 -25.32 1.72
C LEU A 4 -2.49 -25.96 2.77
N THR A 5 -1.44 -26.65 2.34
CA THR A 5 -0.44 -27.24 3.24
C THR A 5 0.90 -26.52 3.08
N ILE A 6 1.38 -25.89 4.14
CA ILE A 6 2.68 -25.23 4.19
C ILE A 6 3.69 -26.22 4.77
N ARG A 7 4.65 -26.67 3.96
CA ARG A 7 5.73 -27.57 4.40
C ARG A 7 6.91 -26.73 4.89
N ASN A 8 7.70 -27.29 5.82
CA ASN A 8 8.91 -26.67 6.36
C ASN A 8 8.67 -25.27 6.97
N LEU A 9 7.52 -25.07 7.63
CA LEU A 9 7.27 -23.83 8.37
C LEU A 9 8.19 -23.76 9.58
N ASP A 10 8.94 -22.68 9.70
CA ASP A 10 9.83 -22.45 10.85
C ASP A 10 9.04 -22.44 12.18
N GLU A 11 9.61 -23.07 13.21
CA GLU A 11 8.94 -23.22 14.51
C GLU A 11 8.72 -21.87 15.21
N ARG A 12 9.59 -20.88 14.98
CA ARG A 12 9.38 -19.52 15.50
C ARG A 12 8.16 -18.89 14.85
N THR A 13 8.01 -19.03 13.53
CA THR A 13 6.84 -18.51 12.80
C THR A 13 5.55 -19.17 13.28
N LYS A 14 5.57 -20.50 13.45
CA LYS A 14 4.42 -21.24 13.98
C LYS A 14 4.06 -20.80 15.40
N ALA A 15 5.05 -20.62 16.28
CA ALA A 15 4.83 -20.15 17.64
C ALA A 15 4.24 -18.73 17.67
N GLN A 16 4.76 -17.82 16.85
CA GLN A 16 4.25 -16.46 16.74
C GLN A 16 2.81 -16.44 16.22
N LEU A 17 2.49 -17.25 15.20
CA LEU A 17 1.14 -17.36 14.66
C LEU A 17 0.14 -17.81 15.73
N ARG A 18 0.52 -18.78 16.58
CA ARG A 18 -0.30 -19.23 17.70
C ARG A 18 -0.54 -18.12 18.73
N VAL A 19 0.49 -17.34 19.05
CA VAL A 19 0.37 -16.21 19.99
C VAL A 19 -0.53 -15.12 19.42
N GLN A 20 -0.40 -14.78 18.13
CA GLN A 20 -1.28 -13.79 17.49
C GLN A 20 -2.73 -14.25 17.46
N ALA A 21 -2.99 -15.51 17.09
CA ALA A 21 -4.34 -16.07 17.09
C ALA A 21 -5.00 -15.98 18.47
N ALA A 22 -4.27 -16.32 19.54
CA ALA A 22 -4.75 -16.20 20.91
C ALA A 22 -5.04 -14.74 21.31
N ARG A 23 -4.20 -13.79 20.89
CA ARG A 23 -4.41 -12.36 21.14
C ARG A 23 -5.65 -11.82 20.43
N HIS A 24 -5.91 -12.29 19.22
CA HIS A 24 -7.07 -11.87 18.42
C HIS A 24 -8.36 -12.67 18.73
N GLY A 25 -8.30 -13.66 19.63
CA GLY A 25 -9.43 -14.51 19.99
C GLY A 25 -9.90 -15.42 18.85
N ARG A 26 -8.98 -15.82 17.96
CA ARG A 26 -9.26 -16.64 16.76
C ARG A 26 -8.55 -17.98 16.83
N SER A 27 -9.02 -18.94 16.03
CA SER A 27 -8.25 -20.16 15.80
C SER A 27 -6.98 -19.85 15.00
N MET A 28 -5.97 -20.70 15.12
CA MET A 28 -4.72 -20.56 14.37
C MET A 28 -4.95 -20.58 12.85
N GLU A 29 -5.93 -21.37 12.38
CA GLU A 29 -6.32 -21.44 10.97
C GLU A 29 -6.98 -20.14 10.49
N GLU A 30 -7.89 -19.57 11.29
CA GLU A 30 -8.56 -18.32 10.93
C GLU A 30 -7.58 -17.13 10.94
N GLU A 31 -6.62 -17.14 11.86
CA GLU A 31 -5.53 -16.16 11.88
C GLU A 31 -4.67 -16.26 10.61
N ALA A 32 -4.27 -17.48 10.23
CA ALA A 32 -3.51 -17.71 9.00
C ALA A 32 -4.28 -17.23 7.75
N ARG A 33 -5.59 -17.52 7.69
CA ARG A 33 -6.47 -17.08 6.61
C ARG A 33 -6.59 -15.55 6.55
N THR A 34 -6.69 -14.90 7.72
CA THR A 34 -6.76 -13.45 7.82
C THR A 34 -5.48 -12.81 7.31
N ILE A 35 -4.32 -13.28 7.79
CA ILE A 35 -3.01 -12.78 7.38
C ILE A 35 -2.81 -12.93 5.87
N LEU A 36 -3.12 -14.11 5.31
CA LEU A 36 -2.99 -14.33 3.87
C LEU A 36 -3.87 -13.40 3.05
N ARG A 37 -5.11 -13.15 3.51
CA ARG A 37 -6.03 -12.24 2.84
C ARG A 37 -5.49 -10.81 2.85
N THR A 38 -5.14 -10.30 4.03
CA THR A 38 -4.59 -8.95 4.17
C THR A 38 -3.29 -8.79 3.40
N ALA A 39 -2.40 -9.80 3.38
CA ALA A 39 -1.17 -9.73 2.62
C ALA A 39 -1.44 -9.63 1.10
N ILE A 40 -2.37 -10.41 0.57
CA ILE A 40 -2.74 -10.37 -0.86
C ILE A 40 -3.40 -9.03 -1.20
N GLU A 41 -4.35 -8.56 -0.39
CA GLU A 41 -5.03 -7.27 -0.57
C GLU A 41 -4.06 -6.10 -0.51
N SER A 42 -3.14 -6.09 0.45
CA SER A 42 -2.09 -5.07 0.57
C SER A 42 -1.11 -5.09 -0.60
N SER A 43 -0.69 -6.28 -1.08
CA SER A 43 0.16 -6.37 -2.27
C SER A 43 -0.58 -5.89 -3.54
N GLN A 44 -1.89 -6.11 -3.63
CA GLN A 44 -2.70 -5.52 -4.70
C GLN A 44 -2.85 -4.01 -4.53
N ALA A 45 -2.93 -3.51 -3.30
CA ALA A 45 -2.98 -2.08 -2.99
C ALA A 45 -1.64 -1.38 -3.30
N GLU A 46 -0.49 -2.04 -3.12
CA GLU A 46 0.82 -1.50 -3.51
C GLU A 46 0.97 -1.39 -5.03
N VAL A 47 0.39 -2.32 -5.80
CA VAL A 47 0.26 -2.21 -7.26
C VAL A 47 -0.75 -1.12 -7.66
N GLN A 48 -1.74 -0.87 -6.80
CA GLN A 48 -2.78 0.15 -6.95
C GLN A 48 -2.51 1.44 -6.19
N VAL A 49 -1.28 1.70 -5.69
CA VAL A 49 -0.89 3.07 -5.35
C VAL A 49 -0.79 3.77 -6.69
N GLU A 50 -1.95 4.24 -7.14
CA GLU A 50 -2.14 4.91 -8.39
C GLU A 50 -1.13 6.04 -8.39
N ARG A 51 -0.15 5.93 -9.31
CA ARG A 51 0.99 6.84 -9.37
C ARG A 51 0.42 8.25 -9.35
N LEU A 52 1.07 9.17 -8.63
CA LEU A 52 0.55 10.53 -8.44
C LEU A 52 0.06 11.17 -9.76
N GLY A 53 0.77 10.95 -10.86
CA GLY A 53 0.36 11.40 -12.20
C GLY A 53 -0.95 10.79 -12.70
N SER A 54 -1.18 9.49 -12.49
CA SER A 54 -2.44 8.81 -12.84
C SER A 54 -3.61 9.35 -12.02
N ARG A 55 -3.41 9.59 -10.71
CA ARG A 55 -4.43 10.20 -9.84
C ARG A 55 -4.80 11.62 -10.27
N ILE A 56 -3.79 12.44 -10.57
CA ILE A 56 -3.99 13.81 -11.08
C ILE A 56 -4.77 13.74 -12.39
N HIS A 57 -4.36 12.87 -13.33
CA HIS A 57 -5.02 12.74 -14.62
C HIS A 57 -6.48 12.30 -14.49
N ALA A 58 -6.79 11.28 -13.69
CA ALA A 58 -8.15 10.80 -13.48
C ALA A 58 -9.09 11.92 -12.98
N HIS A 59 -8.60 12.73 -12.03
CA HIS A 59 -9.36 13.85 -11.48
C HIS A 59 -9.79 14.87 -12.53
N PHE A 60 -8.90 15.23 -13.46
CA PHE A 60 -9.21 16.19 -14.53
C PHE A 60 -9.90 15.54 -15.73
N ALA A 61 -9.71 14.24 -15.97
CA ALA A 61 -10.36 13.51 -17.05
C ALA A 61 -11.89 13.42 -16.83
N GLU A 62 -12.34 13.24 -15.59
CA GLU A 62 -13.78 13.28 -15.24
C GLU A 62 -14.43 14.64 -15.56
N LEU A 63 -13.63 15.71 -15.56
CA LEU A 63 -14.08 17.07 -15.87
C LEU A 63 -13.96 17.42 -17.37
N GLY A 64 -13.56 16.44 -18.21
CA GLY A 64 -13.35 16.64 -19.65
C GLY A 64 -11.95 17.15 -20.03
N GLY A 65 -11.02 17.18 -19.08
CA GLY A 65 -9.69 17.78 -19.23
C GLY A 65 -9.70 19.29 -19.00
N VAL A 66 -8.55 19.84 -18.63
CA VAL A 66 -8.35 21.29 -18.46
C VAL A 66 -7.11 21.71 -19.22
N GLU A 67 -7.24 22.76 -20.03
CA GLU A 67 -6.11 23.47 -20.60
C GLU A 67 -5.87 24.71 -19.74
N LEU A 68 -4.67 24.86 -19.19
CA LEU A 68 -4.33 25.96 -18.28
C LEU A 68 -3.57 27.03 -19.05
N ASP A 69 -4.06 28.26 -19.01
CA ASP A 69 -3.31 29.40 -19.50
C ASP A 69 -2.04 29.58 -18.65
N LEU A 70 -0.89 29.35 -19.27
CA LEU A 70 0.39 29.49 -18.60
C LEU A 70 0.73 30.98 -18.46
N LEU A 71 0.74 31.45 -17.22
CA LEU A 71 1.19 32.80 -16.90
C LEU A 71 2.66 32.98 -17.29
N GLU A 72 3.00 34.16 -17.81
CA GLU A 72 4.39 34.53 -18.04
C GLU A 72 5.17 34.52 -16.71
N ARG A 73 6.37 33.95 -16.74
CA ARG A 73 7.23 33.92 -15.54
C ARG A 73 7.66 35.34 -15.21
N SER A 74 7.30 35.81 -14.01
CA SER A 74 7.65 37.14 -13.54
C SER A 74 9.03 37.23 -12.89
N SER A 75 9.66 36.10 -12.56
CA SER A 75 10.96 36.07 -11.87
C SER A 75 11.72 34.77 -12.11
N ALA A 76 13.02 34.81 -11.80
CA ALA A 76 13.84 33.61 -11.72
C ALA A 76 13.41 32.74 -10.51
N PRO A 77 13.57 31.41 -10.58
CA PRO A 77 13.30 30.52 -9.45
C PRO A 77 14.17 30.88 -8.25
N ALA A 78 13.58 30.85 -7.04
CA ALA A 78 14.34 31.02 -5.81
C ALA A 78 15.32 29.87 -5.62
N ALA A 79 16.52 30.18 -5.12
CA ALA A 79 17.47 29.15 -4.71
C ALA A 79 16.91 28.37 -3.52
N ALA A 80 17.10 27.05 -3.51
CA ALA A 80 16.75 26.24 -2.35
C ALA A 80 17.71 26.55 -1.20
N GLU A 81 17.15 26.90 -0.04
CA GLU A 81 17.91 27.04 1.21
C GLU A 81 18.02 25.67 1.87
N PHE A 82 19.25 25.21 2.10
CA PHE A 82 19.51 23.97 2.83
C PHE A 82 20.15 24.33 4.17
N GLU A 83 19.52 23.93 5.27
CA GLU A 83 20.15 24.03 6.58
C GLU A 83 21.34 23.07 6.67
N PRO A 84 22.48 23.49 7.27
CA PRO A 84 23.58 22.58 7.55
C PRO A 84 23.15 21.53 8.59
N ARG A 85 23.40 20.26 8.29
CA ARG A 85 23.17 19.12 9.18
C ARG A 85 24.11 19.09 10.38
#